data_AF-X1VM47-F1
#
_entry.id   AF-X1VM47-F1
#
_cell.length_a   1.000
_cell.length_b   1.000
_cell.length_c   1.000
_cell.angle_alpha   90.00
_cell.angle_beta   90.00
_cell.angle_gamma   90.00
#
_symmetry.space_group_name_H-M   'P 1'
#
loop_
_entity.id
_entity.type
_entity.pdbx_description
1 polymer ?
#
loop_
_entity_poly.entity_id
_entity_poly.type
_entity_poly.pdbx_seq_one_letter_code
_entity_poly.pdbx_strand_id
1 'polypeptide(L)'
;IPVNEPDLPTKIATAKAAGRLPDVCRFGLEYVAGFALDGLLDTKAATMAIADMGYATFYKGALDLVRSPVEGIWAAVPIDGWVQGIWYRKD
;
A
#
# COMPACT_ATOMS: atom_id res chain seq x y z
N ILE A 1 13.06 -8.73 -8.32
CA ILE A 1 13.31 -9.91 -7.46
C ILE A 1 12.04 -10.12 -6.65
N PRO A 2 11.37 -11.28 -6.74
CA PRO A 2 10.21 -11.59 -5.91
C PRO A 2 10.63 -11.63 -4.44
N VAL A 3 9.82 -11.03 -3.56
CA VAL A 3 10.02 -11.02 -2.11
C VAL A 3 8.85 -11.77 -1.48
N ASN A 4 9.13 -12.68 -0.54
CA ASN A 4 8.08 -13.27 0.27
C ASN A 4 7.46 -12.19 1.15
N GLU A 5 6.13 -12.13 1.19
CA GLU A 5 5.39 -11.08 1.89
C GLU A 5 5.80 -10.89 3.37
N PRO A 6 6.03 -11.97 4.17
CA PRO A 6 6.51 -11.80 5.55
C PRO A 6 7.90 -11.13 5.66
N ASP A 7 8.73 -11.25 4.63
CA ASP A 7 10.07 -10.67 4.61
C ASP A 7 10.09 -9.20 4.17
N LEU A 8 8.96 -8.68 3.68
CA LEU A 8 8.86 -7.35 3.10
C LEU A 8 9.34 -6.24 4.04
N PRO A 9 8.92 -6.17 5.33
CA PRO A 9 9.37 -5.12 6.23
C PRO A 9 10.90 -5.11 6.39
N THR A 10 11.51 -6.28 6.53
CA THR A 10 12.97 -6.45 6.66
C THR A 10 13.69 -5.99 5.39
N LYS A 11 13.14 -6.31 4.21
CA LYS A 11 13.71 -5.89 2.92
C LYS A 11 13.63 -4.38 2.74
N ILE A 12 12.50 -3.76 3.07
CA ILE A 12 12.32 -2.31 3.03
C ILE A 12 13.27 -1.60 3.99
N ALA A 13 13.41 -2.08 5.23
CA ALA A 13 14.35 -1.53 6.20
C ALA A 13 15.81 -1.59 5.69
N THR A 14 16.21 -2.73 5.12
CA THR A 14 17.54 -2.91 4.53
C THR A 14 17.76 -1.97 3.34
N ALA A 15 16.77 -1.85 2.46
CA ALA A 15 16.82 -0.95 1.30
C ALA A 15 16.90 0.53 1.72
N LYS A 16 16.15 0.93 2.75
CA LYS A 16 16.24 2.28 3.36
C LYS A 16 17.65 2.56 3.87
N ALA A 17 18.20 1.65 4.67
CA ALA A 17 19.54 1.78 5.23
C ALA A 17 20.64 1.84 4.14
N ALA A 18 20.43 1.13 3.03
CA ALA A 18 21.34 1.15 1.89
C ALA A 18 21.15 2.36 0.95
N GLY A 19 20.15 3.22 1.19
CA GLY A 19 19.79 4.32 0.27
C GLY A 19 19.31 3.83 -1.09
N ARG A 20 18.68 2.64 -1.14
CA ARG A 20 18.26 1.94 -2.36
C ARG A 20 16.80 1.49 -2.27
N LEU A 21 15.93 2.36 -1.78
CA LEU A 21 14.49 2.11 -1.85
C LEU A 21 14.06 2.00 -3.33
N PRO A 22 13.12 1.11 -3.65
CA PRO A 22 12.56 1.06 -5.00
C PRO A 22 11.69 2.29 -5.26
N ASP A 23 11.58 2.68 -6.53
CA ASP A 23 10.68 3.77 -6.93
C ASP A 23 9.19 3.40 -6.77
N VAL A 24 8.86 2.12 -7.01
CA VAL A 24 7.50 1.58 -6.85
C VAL A 24 7.57 0.22 -6.15
N CYS A 25 6.66 -0.02 -5.22
CA CYS A 25 6.53 -1.28 -4.50
C CYS A 25 5.06 -1.67 -4.36
N ARG A 26 4.74 -2.96 -4.60
CA ARG A 26 3.44 -3.54 -4.22
C ARG A 26 3.59 -4.16 -2.84
N PHE A 27 2.66 -3.83 -1.94
CA PHE A 27 2.65 -4.32 -0.56
C PHE A 27 1.22 -4.39 -0.03
N GLY A 28 1.01 -5.18 1.02
CA GLY A 28 -0.28 -5.33 1.68
C GLY A 28 -0.77 -4.04 2.32
N LEU A 29 -2.09 -3.86 2.35
CA LEU A 29 -2.76 -2.69 2.92
C LEU A 29 -2.32 -2.42 4.37
N GLU A 30 -2.06 -3.49 5.14
CA GLU A 30 -1.66 -3.45 6.54
C GLU A 30 -0.38 -2.64 6.79
N TYR A 31 0.48 -2.45 5.78
CA TYR A 31 1.71 -1.71 5.91
C TYR A 31 1.57 -0.21 5.62
N VAL A 32 0.48 0.23 4.97
CA VAL A 32 0.33 1.62 4.49
C VAL A 32 0.48 2.63 5.62
N ALA A 33 -0.22 2.44 6.74
CA ALA A 33 -0.20 3.37 7.86
C ALA A 33 1.19 3.48 8.50
N GLY A 34 1.86 2.33 8.73
CA GLY A 34 3.19 2.29 9.33
C GLY A 34 4.24 2.93 8.42
N PHE A 35 4.24 2.59 7.13
CA PHE A 35 5.19 3.16 6.17
C PHE A 35 4.97 4.66 5.94
N ALA A 36 3.72 5.13 5.98
CA ALA A 36 3.44 6.57 5.94
C ALA A 36 4.00 7.30 7.16
N LEU A 37 3.84 6.74 8.37
CA LEU A 37 4.40 7.30 9.61
C LEU A 37 5.94 7.32 9.62
N ASP A 38 6.56 6.30 9.02
CA ASP A 38 8.02 6.17 8.92
C ASP A 38 8.65 7.03 7.79
N GLY A 39 7.82 7.80 7.08
CA GLY A 39 8.23 8.64 5.95
C GLY A 39 8.77 7.84 4.76
N LEU A 40 8.31 6.60 4.59
CA LEU A 40 8.74 5.70 3.52
C LEU A 40 7.95 5.87 2.22
N LEU A 41 6.80 6.54 2.28
CA LEU A 41 5.88 6.69 1.15
C LEU A 41 5.86 8.13 0.65
N ASP A 42 5.83 8.29 -0.68
CA ASP A 42 5.48 9.56 -1.32
C ASP A 42 3.96 9.66 -1.47
N THR A 43 3.33 10.22 -0.44
CA THR A 43 1.88 10.45 -0.34
C THR A 43 1.36 11.39 -1.44
N LYS A 44 2.17 12.37 -1.87
CA LYS A 44 1.80 13.31 -2.92
C LYS A 44 1.78 12.62 -4.26
N ALA A 45 2.80 11.82 -4.58
CA ALA A 45 2.85 11.04 -5.81
C ALA A 45 1.68 10.04 -5.87
N ALA A 46 1.38 9.34 -4.77
CA ALA A 46 0.24 8.43 -4.71
C ALA A 46 -1.10 9.15 -4.93
N THR A 47 -1.28 10.31 -4.30
CA THR A 47 -2.49 11.14 -4.45
C THR A 47 -2.64 11.67 -5.88
N MET A 48 -1.55 12.12 -6.51
CA MET A 48 -1.55 12.55 -7.90
C MET A 48 -1.93 11.39 -8.84
N ALA A 49 -1.37 10.21 -8.65
CA ALA A 49 -1.72 9.04 -9.46
C ALA A 49 -3.21 8.68 -9.35
N ILE A 50 -3.79 8.72 -8.14
CA ILE A 50 -5.23 8.51 -7.94
C ILE A 50 -6.04 9.60 -8.65
N ALA A 51 -5.61 10.86 -8.57
CA ALA A 51 -6.27 11.98 -9.22
C ALA A 51 -6.28 11.86 -10.75
N ASP A 52 -5.15 11.48 -11.34
CA ASP A 52 -4.97 11.30 -12.78
C ASP A 52 -5.84 10.14 -13.32
N MET A 53 -6.00 9.08 -12.54
CA MET A 53 -6.93 7.98 -12.86
C MET A 53 -8.40 8.31 -12.55
N GLY A 54 -8.66 9.41 -11.84
CA GLY A 54 -9.97 9.83 -11.38
C GLY A 54 -10.41 9.12 -10.09
N TYR A 55 -10.77 9.90 -9.07
CA TYR A 55 -11.22 9.38 -7.76
C TYR A 55 -12.43 8.43 -7.84
N ALA A 56 -13.30 8.63 -8.84
CA ALA A 56 -14.50 7.81 -9.05
C ALA A 56 -14.18 6.39 -9.57
N THR A 57 -12.95 6.14 -10.03
CA THR A 57 -12.48 4.83 -10.50
C THR A 57 -12.31 3.84 -9.33
N PHE A 58 -12.16 4.35 -8.11
CA PHE A 58 -11.90 3.55 -6.92
C PHE A 58 -13.13 3.44 -6.03
N TYR A 59 -13.32 2.28 -5.39
CA TYR A 59 -14.30 2.16 -4.32
C TYR A 59 -13.92 3.09 -3.16
N LYS A 60 -14.90 3.85 -2.65
CA LYS A 60 -14.69 4.77 -1.53
C LYS A 60 -14.03 4.10 -0.32
N GLY A 61 -14.44 2.87 0.02
CA GLY A 61 -13.85 2.11 1.12
C GLY A 61 -12.37 1.81 0.91
N ALA A 62 -11.96 1.44 -0.31
CA ALA A 62 -10.55 1.20 -0.63
C ALA A 62 -9.71 2.47 -0.51
N LEU A 63 -10.24 3.61 -0.98
CA LEU A 63 -9.60 4.92 -0.81
C LEU A 63 -9.47 5.32 0.66
N ASP A 64 -10.50 5.08 1.47
CA ASP A 64 -10.46 5.43 2.89
C ASP A 64 -9.43 4.60 3.67
N LEU A 65 -9.23 3.33 3.28
CA LEU A 65 -8.26 2.43 3.92
C LEU A 65 -6.81 2.81 3.67
N VAL A 66 -6.49 3.47 2.54
CA VAL A 66 -5.12 3.90 2.20
C VAL A 66 -4.83 5.36 2.56
N ARG A 67 -5.69 6.01 3.36
CA ARG A 67 -5.44 7.37 3.83
C ARG A 67 -4.21 7.42 4.73
N SER A 68 -3.37 8.42 4.48
CA SER A 68 -2.25 8.80 5.34
C SER A 68 -2.76 9.25 6.71
N PRO A 69 -2.25 8.69 7.82
CA PRO A 69 -2.57 9.18 9.15
C PRO A 69 -1.92 10.54 9.45
N VAL A 70 -0.98 10.99 8.63
CA VAL A 70 -0.20 12.22 8.86
C VAL A 70 -0.77 13.40 8.08
N GLU A 71 -1.06 13.20 6.79
CA GLU A 71 -1.33 14.31 5.87
C GLU A 71 -2.80 14.40 5.42
N GLY A 72 -3.64 13.44 5.80
CA GLY A 72 -5.05 13.40 5.42
C GLY A 72 -5.31 13.16 3.92
N ILE A 73 -4.27 12.92 3.14
CA ILE A 73 -4.31 12.51 1.73
C ILE A 73 -4.07 11.00 1.58
N TRP A 74 -4.01 10.46 0.36
CA TRP A 74 -3.80 9.02 0.13
C TRP A 74 -2.31 8.67 0.13
N ALA A 75 -1.92 7.66 0.91
CA ALA A 75 -0.53 7.23 1.05
C ALA A 75 -0.11 6.14 0.05
N ALA A 76 -1.07 5.45 -0.54
CA ALA A 76 -0.84 4.40 -1.53
C ALA A 76 -2.01 4.33 -2.53
N VAL A 77 -1.76 3.71 -3.68
CA VAL A 77 -2.76 3.50 -4.74
C VAL A 77 -3.38 2.11 -4.57
N PRO A 78 -4.71 1.97 -4.40
CA PRO A 78 -5.36 0.66 -4.38
C PRO A 78 -5.30 0.02 -5.78
N ILE A 79 -4.76 -1.20 -5.89
CA ILE A 79 -4.63 -1.89 -7.19
C ILE A 79 -5.44 -3.18 -7.28
N ASP A 80 -5.56 -3.91 -6.17
CA ASP A 80 -6.29 -5.16 -6.06
C ASP A 80 -6.79 -5.35 -4.63
N GLY A 81 -7.72 -6.28 -4.45
CA GLY A 81 -8.25 -6.63 -3.14
C GLY A 81 -8.57 -8.12 -3.10
N TRP A 82 -8.30 -8.75 -1.96
CA TRP A 82 -8.64 -10.14 -1.69
C TRP A 82 -9.62 -10.22 -0.52
N VAL A 83 -10.66 -11.03 -0.69
CA VAL A 83 -11.69 -11.27 0.32
C VAL A 83 -11.46 -12.62 0.98
N GLN A 84 -11.44 -12.64 2.30
CA GLN A 84 -11.48 -13.88 3.07
C GLN A 84 -12.90 -14.44 3.06
N GLY A 85 -13.03 -15.73 2.82
CA GLY A 85 -14.29 -16.46 2.83
C GLY A 85 -14.15 -17.76 3.62
N ILE A 86 -15.28 -18.39 3.89
CA ILE A 86 -15.32 -19.74 4.45
C ILE A 86 -15.64 -20.69 3.31
N TRP A 87 -14.68 -21.52 2.96
CA TRP A 87 -14.88 -22.61 2.01
C TRP A 87 -14.96 -23.92 2.79
N TYR A 88 -16.02 -24.69 2.55
CA TYR A 88 -16.20 -25.97 3.19
C TYR A 88 -16.61 -27.01 2.15
N ARG A 89 -16.21 -28.25 2.40
CA ARG A 89 -16.69 -29.40 1.65
C ARG A 89 -18.06 -29.81 2.20
N LYS A 90 -19.02 -29.95 1.29
CA LYS A 90 -20.41 -30.28 1.62
C LYS A 90 -20.62 -31.77 1.88
N ASP A 91 -19.73 -32.59 1.32
CA ASP A 91 -19.76 -34.04 1.39
C ASP A 91 -19.14 -34.60 2.67
#